data_AF-W5JUF1-F1
#
_entry.id   AF-W5JUF1-F1
#
_cell.length_a   1.000
_cell.length_b   1.000
_cell.length_c   1.000
_cell.angle_alpha   90.00
_cell.angle_beta   90.00
_cell.angle_gamma   90.00
#
_symmetry.space_group_name_H-M   'P 1'
#
loop_
_entity.id
_entity.type
_entity.pdbx_description
1 polymer ?
#
loop_
_entity_poly.entity_id
_entity_poly.type
_entity_poly.pdbx_seq_one_letter_code
_entity_poly.pdbx_strand_id
1 'polypeptide(L)'
;MAATSIFKFITTVATTHTIHRSLAATSYSQKFCLKLHQKSFAGYSRTMTTGASCVRETEGDLFGAPKDHSLAHCVAADLKMGGGIAVKFKQVFGKVDDLKAQKIGVGGVAVLRDPPRYVYYLVTKNSSYQKPTYADLRKSLEAMREHMAANGVGKLAIPRIGCGIDGLEWDKVKEMLNSVFGEEDTGDGGKYEIVVYNFVPK
;
A
#
# COMPACT_ATOMS: atom_id res chain seq x y z
N MET A 1 18.25 26.50 51.89
CA MET A 1 18.34 27.97 51.69
C MET A 1 19.82 28.33 51.71
N ALA A 2 20.32 29.18 50.80
CA ALA A 2 21.73 29.66 50.72
C ALA A 2 22.82 28.55 50.58
N ALA A 3 24.05 28.80 50.08
CA ALA A 3 24.67 29.92 49.34
C ALA A 3 25.68 29.28 48.34
N THR A 4 25.93 29.71 47.09
CA THR A 4 26.41 31.00 46.50
C THR A 4 27.96 31.12 46.42
N SER A 5 28.46 31.76 45.34
CA SER A 5 29.88 31.98 44.91
C SER A 5 30.63 30.78 44.28
N ILE A 6 31.22 30.80 43.06
CA ILE A 6 31.55 31.81 42.01
C ILE A 6 32.97 32.44 42.05
N PHE A 7 33.70 32.30 40.92
CA PHE A 7 35.00 32.86 40.47
C PHE A 7 36.30 32.35 41.17
N LYS A 8 37.48 32.13 40.54
CA LYS A 8 38.15 32.31 39.19
C LYS A 8 39.38 33.26 39.25
N PHE A 9 40.31 33.12 38.29
CA PHE A 9 41.64 33.77 38.09
C PHE A 9 42.85 33.05 38.73
N ILE A 10 44.07 32.97 38.13
CA ILE A 10 44.54 33.29 36.74
C ILE A 10 44.87 31.96 35.98
N THR A 11 45.99 31.57 35.32
CA THR A 11 47.28 32.15 34.82
C THR A 11 47.77 31.27 33.62
N THR A 12 47.64 31.71 32.36
CA THR A 12 48.70 32.25 31.45
C THR A 12 49.62 31.25 30.71
N VAL A 13 49.24 30.99 29.44
CA VAL A 13 50.01 30.84 28.18
C VAL A 13 51.48 30.35 28.19
N ALA A 14 51.76 29.34 27.35
CA ALA A 14 53.03 29.18 26.62
C ALA A 14 52.78 28.60 25.20
N THR A 15 53.56 29.05 24.21
CA THR A 15 53.42 28.69 22.78
C THR A 15 54.75 28.26 22.17
N THR A 16 54.74 27.39 21.15
CA THR A 16 55.53 27.51 19.89
C THR A 16 55.33 26.29 18.97
N HIS A 17 55.51 26.50 17.65
CA HIS A 17 55.73 25.44 16.65
C HIS A 17 57.23 25.42 16.26
N THR A 18 57.75 24.29 15.74
CA THR A 18 58.28 24.18 14.34
C THR A 18 59.14 22.92 14.09
N ILE A 19 58.63 22.03 13.24
CA ILE A 19 59.28 21.25 12.16
C ILE A 19 60.81 20.95 12.23
N HIS A 20 61.18 19.65 12.20
CA HIS A 20 62.08 19.12 11.15
C HIS A 20 61.92 17.60 10.88
N ARG A 21 62.52 17.13 9.77
CA ARG A 21 62.58 15.76 9.20
C ARG A 21 63.74 14.94 9.85
N SER A 22 64.01 13.64 9.58
CA SER A 22 63.53 12.67 8.58
C SER A 22 63.91 11.20 8.91
N LEU A 23 63.17 10.20 8.40
CA LEU A 23 63.61 8.81 8.06
C LEU A 23 64.13 7.90 9.23
N ALA A 24 64.11 6.56 9.18
CA ALA A 24 63.74 5.59 8.13
C ALA A 24 63.05 4.30 8.69
N ALA A 25 62.65 3.43 7.76
CA ALA A 25 62.03 2.09 7.84
C ALA A 25 62.51 1.13 9.00
N THR A 26 61.73 0.12 9.43
CA THR A 26 61.30 -1.05 8.61
C THR A 26 60.18 -1.91 9.23
N SER A 27 59.60 -2.79 8.41
CA SER A 27 59.00 -4.09 8.78
C SER A 27 57.68 -4.17 9.59
N TYR A 28 56.55 -3.85 8.94
CA TYR A 28 55.44 -4.83 8.80
C TYR A 28 54.66 -4.54 7.52
N SER A 29 54.44 -5.55 6.65
CA SER A 29 54.14 -5.29 5.23
C SER A 29 52.67 -5.50 4.82
N GLN A 30 52.12 -4.45 4.23
CA GLN A 30 51.23 -4.42 3.06
C GLN A 30 50.29 -5.64 2.83
N LYS A 31 49.03 -5.47 3.21
CA LYS A 31 47.85 -6.02 2.50
C LYS A 31 46.80 -4.88 2.45
N PHE A 32 46.11 -4.60 1.35
CA PHE A 32 46.09 -5.22 0.02
C PHE A 32 45.67 -4.15 -1.01
N CYS A 33 46.16 -4.20 -2.26
CA CYS A 33 45.71 -3.29 -3.32
C CYS A 33 45.74 -3.98 -4.70
N LEU A 34 44.94 -3.45 -5.64
CA LEU A 34 44.81 -3.82 -7.05
C LEU A 34 44.08 -5.14 -7.40
N LYS A 35 42.84 -4.97 -7.89
CA LYS A 35 42.23 -5.53 -9.11
C LYS A 35 42.52 -7.00 -9.51
N LEU A 36 41.45 -7.80 -9.68
CA LEU A 36 40.91 -8.17 -11.01
C LEU A 36 39.68 -9.12 -10.96
N HIS A 37 38.95 -9.18 -12.09
CA HIS A 37 37.99 -10.20 -12.54
C HIS A 37 36.78 -10.61 -11.67
N GLN A 38 35.62 -10.01 -12.00
CA GLN A 38 34.51 -10.70 -12.67
C GLN A 38 34.35 -12.22 -12.40
N LYS A 39 33.63 -12.56 -11.32
CA LYS A 39 32.92 -13.84 -11.09
C LYS A 39 31.68 -13.54 -10.23
N SER A 40 30.49 -14.10 -10.45
CA SER A 40 29.92 -14.72 -11.66
C SER A 40 28.40 -14.53 -11.61
N PHE A 41 27.71 -14.54 -12.74
CA PHE A 41 26.26 -14.83 -12.74
C PHE A 41 26.09 -16.28 -12.24
N ALA A 42 25.49 -16.46 -11.06
CA ALA A 42 25.11 -17.76 -10.52
C ALA A 42 24.12 -17.61 -9.35
N GLY A 43 22.89 -18.08 -9.52
CA GLY A 43 22.18 -18.70 -8.40
C GLY A 43 21.33 -17.85 -7.44
N TYR A 44 20.99 -16.58 -7.70
CA TYR A 44 19.71 -16.06 -7.15
C TYR A 44 18.55 -16.66 -7.94
N SER A 45 18.34 -17.96 -7.75
CA SER A 45 17.08 -18.60 -8.11
C SER A 45 16.03 -18.05 -7.15
N ARG A 46 15.44 -16.91 -7.51
CA ARG A 46 14.10 -16.60 -7.04
C ARG A 46 13.23 -17.69 -7.63
N THR A 47 12.93 -18.70 -6.80
CA THR A 47 11.86 -19.64 -7.09
C THR A 47 10.66 -18.83 -7.53
N MET A 48 10.20 -19.06 -8.75
CA MET A 48 8.89 -18.57 -9.21
C MET A 48 7.85 -19.39 -8.45
N THR A 49 7.69 -19.09 -7.17
CA THR A 49 6.57 -19.55 -6.37
C THR A 49 5.34 -19.08 -7.12
N THR A 50 4.56 -20.02 -7.65
CA THR A 50 3.25 -19.74 -8.24
C THR A 50 2.32 -19.35 -7.12
N GLY A 51 2.47 -18.10 -6.64
CA GLY A 51 1.83 -17.60 -5.44
C GLY A 51 0.32 -17.76 -5.52
N ALA A 52 -0.29 -18.11 -4.39
CA ALA A 52 -1.72 -18.31 -4.30
C ALA A 52 -2.46 -17.04 -4.73
N SER A 53 -3.10 -17.07 -5.90
CA SER A 53 -3.89 -15.95 -6.42
C SER A 53 -5.15 -15.82 -5.59
N CYS A 54 -5.16 -14.92 -4.61
CA CYS A 54 -6.34 -14.59 -3.81
C CYS A 54 -7.50 -14.04 -4.68
N VAL A 55 -7.19 -13.54 -5.89
CA VAL A 55 -8.18 -13.11 -6.89
C VAL A 55 -8.65 -14.27 -7.76
N ARG A 56 -9.97 -14.49 -7.78
CA ARG A 56 -10.69 -15.28 -8.80
C ARG A 56 -11.70 -14.42 -9.55
N GLU A 57 -11.93 -14.71 -10.83
CA GLU A 57 -12.94 -14.03 -11.65
C GLU A 57 -14.18 -14.91 -11.86
N THR A 58 -15.35 -14.28 -12.02
CA THR A 58 -16.62 -14.96 -12.29
C THR A 58 -17.57 -14.05 -13.05
N GLU A 59 -18.46 -14.62 -13.85
CA GLU A 59 -19.44 -13.88 -14.67
C GLU A 59 -20.76 -13.72 -13.91
N GLY A 60 -21.25 -12.49 -13.71
CA GLY A 60 -22.53 -12.26 -13.05
C GLY A 60 -22.76 -10.85 -12.50
N ASP A 61 -23.88 -10.66 -11.81
CA ASP A 61 -24.17 -9.41 -11.08
C ASP A 61 -23.48 -9.40 -9.71
N LEU A 62 -22.60 -8.42 -9.51
CA LEU A 62 -21.93 -8.14 -8.24
C LEU A 62 -22.91 -7.96 -7.08
N PHE A 63 -24.10 -7.37 -7.31
CA PHE A 63 -25.07 -7.14 -6.24
C PHE A 63 -25.81 -8.43 -5.83
N GLY A 64 -25.70 -9.49 -6.65
CA GLY A 64 -26.09 -10.86 -6.31
C GLY A 64 -25.01 -11.67 -5.56
N ALA A 65 -23.85 -11.08 -5.26
CA ALA A 65 -22.80 -11.75 -4.51
C ALA A 65 -23.27 -12.15 -3.09
N PRO A 66 -22.80 -13.30 -2.54
CA PRO A 66 -23.20 -13.77 -1.22
C PRO A 66 -23.06 -12.73 -0.10
N LYS A 67 -23.97 -12.78 0.89
CA LYS A 67 -24.05 -11.78 1.96
C LYS A 67 -22.91 -11.85 3.00
N ASP A 68 -22.10 -12.90 2.99
CA ASP A 68 -20.85 -13.00 3.76
C ASP A 68 -19.66 -12.28 3.07
N HIS A 69 -19.75 -11.98 1.76
CA HIS A 69 -18.76 -11.20 1.03
C HIS A 69 -19.03 -9.71 1.20
N SER A 70 -18.06 -8.98 1.75
CA SER A 70 -18.08 -7.50 1.74
C SER A 70 -17.90 -6.98 0.31
N LEU A 71 -18.53 -5.84 -0.02
CA LEU A 71 -18.44 -5.27 -1.38
C LEU A 71 -17.42 -4.15 -1.43
N ALA A 72 -16.79 -3.92 -2.59
CA ALA A 72 -15.94 -2.73 -2.80
C ALA A 72 -16.07 -2.12 -4.20
N HIS A 73 -15.90 -0.80 -4.31
CA HIS A 73 -15.70 -0.10 -5.59
C HIS A 73 -14.91 1.20 -5.46
N CYS A 74 -14.42 1.73 -6.59
CA CYS A 74 -13.77 3.04 -6.65
C CYS A 74 -14.78 4.20 -6.66
N VAL A 75 -14.40 5.30 -6.02
CA VAL A 75 -15.08 6.61 -6.03
C VAL A 75 -14.08 7.76 -6.13
N ALA A 76 -14.61 8.94 -6.46
CA ALA A 76 -13.92 10.19 -6.21
C ALA A 76 -14.26 10.75 -4.82
N ALA A 77 -13.38 11.57 -4.25
CA ALA A 77 -13.63 12.29 -3.00
C ALA A 77 -14.85 13.23 -3.07
N ASP A 78 -15.22 13.70 -4.27
CA ASP A 78 -16.48 14.46 -4.47
C ASP A 78 -17.77 13.63 -4.36
N LEU A 79 -17.68 12.31 -4.17
CA LEU A 79 -18.76 11.35 -3.88
C LEU A 79 -20.03 11.46 -4.75
N LYS A 80 -19.93 12.06 -5.94
CA LYS A 80 -21.08 12.23 -6.86
C LYS A 80 -21.68 10.89 -7.27
N MET A 81 -20.81 9.92 -7.57
CA MET A 81 -21.15 8.55 -7.99
C MET A 81 -22.18 8.53 -9.14
N GLY A 82 -21.94 9.35 -10.16
CA GLY A 82 -22.87 9.60 -11.28
C GLY A 82 -22.66 8.76 -12.55
N GLY A 83 -21.76 7.77 -12.54
CA GLY A 83 -21.49 6.93 -13.71
C GLY A 83 -21.01 5.53 -13.33
N GLY A 84 -21.22 4.58 -14.24
CA GLY A 84 -20.87 3.17 -14.06
C GLY A 84 -21.55 2.52 -12.84
N ILE A 85 -20.91 1.49 -12.28
CA ILE A 85 -21.46 0.71 -11.17
C ILE A 85 -21.67 1.53 -9.88
N ALA A 86 -20.95 2.64 -9.72
CA ALA A 86 -21.09 3.54 -8.57
C ALA A 86 -22.52 4.12 -8.44
N VAL A 87 -23.24 4.29 -9.54
CA VAL A 87 -24.66 4.69 -9.53
C VAL A 87 -25.50 3.63 -8.79
N LYS A 88 -25.24 2.35 -9.05
CA LYS A 88 -25.97 1.24 -8.41
C LYS A 88 -25.59 1.08 -6.94
N PHE A 89 -24.32 1.26 -6.56
CA PHE A 89 -23.90 1.34 -5.15
C PHE A 89 -24.64 2.47 -4.41
N LYS A 90 -24.74 3.66 -5.00
CA LYS A 90 -25.48 4.80 -4.44
C LYS A 90 -26.98 4.53 -4.33
N GLN A 91 -27.58 3.83 -5.29
CA GLN A 91 -29.00 3.42 -5.24
C GLN A 91 -29.29 2.35 -4.19
N VAL A 92 -28.37 1.39 -3.97
CA VAL A 92 -28.58 0.23 -3.10
C VAL A 92 -28.24 0.54 -1.63
N PHE A 93 -27.18 1.31 -1.37
CA PHE A 93 -26.69 1.55 0.00
C PHE A 93 -26.94 2.98 0.51
N GLY A 94 -27.20 3.95 -0.38
CA GLY A 94 -27.53 5.32 0.00
C GLY A 94 -26.41 6.01 0.79
N LYS A 95 -26.78 6.62 1.94
CA LYS A 95 -25.87 7.09 3.01
C LYS A 95 -24.66 7.93 2.54
N VAL A 96 -24.87 8.74 1.51
CA VAL A 96 -23.79 9.56 0.92
C VAL A 96 -23.30 10.64 1.89
N ASP A 97 -24.15 11.10 2.80
CA ASP A 97 -23.76 12.07 3.83
C ASP A 97 -22.98 11.42 4.99
N ASP A 98 -23.29 10.17 5.37
CA ASP A 98 -22.45 9.35 6.27
C ASP A 98 -21.03 9.16 5.69
N LEU A 99 -20.93 8.94 4.37
CA LEU A 99 -19.64 8.86 3.66
C LEU A 99 -18.88 10.19 3.65
N LYS A 100 -19.56 11.32 3.41
CA LYS A 100 -18.96 12.66 3.50
C LYS A 100 -18.47 12.98 4.92
N ALA A 101 -19.22 12.55 5.94
CA ALA A 101 -18.89 12.81 7.34
C ALA A 101 -17.56 12.16 7.77
N GLN A 102 -17.16 11.06 7.13
CA GLN A 102 -15.86 10.39 7.33
C GLN A 102 -14.67 11.19 6.76
N LYS A 103 -14.90 12.14 5.85
CA LYS A 103 -13.89 13.06 5.28
C LYS A 103 -12.65 12.38 4.67
N ILE A 104 -12.84 11.18 4.11
CA ILE A 104 -11.73 10.38 3.54
C ILE A 104 -11.18 11.04 2.26
N GLY A 105 -9.86 11.27 2.26
CA GLY A 105 -9.12 11.80 1.11
C GLY A 105 -8.60 10.71 0.16
N VAL A 106 -7.91 11.14 -0.90
CA VAL A 106 -7.39 10.23 -1.93
C VAL A 106 -6.34 9.27 -1.37
N GLY A 107 -6.47 7.98 -1.71
CA GLY A 107 -5.66 6.89 -1.15
C GLY A 107 -6.25 6.26 0.11
N GLY A 108 -7.38 6.75 0.63
CA GLY A 108 -8.11 6.14 1.72
C GLY A 108 -9.31 5.31 1.27
N VAL A 109 -9.97 4.66 2.24
CA VAL A 109 -11.25 3.95 2.05
C VAL A 109 -12.31 4.54 2.98
N ALA A 110 -13.47 4.88 2.44
CA ALA A 110 -14.67 5.18 3.23
C ALA A 110 -15.53 3.90 3.35
N VAL A 111 -16.23 3.73 4.47
CA VAL A 111 -16.86 2.46 4.83
C VAL A 111 -18.31 2.66 5.24
N LEU A 112 -19.20 1.79 4.76
CA LEU A 112 -20.53 1.59 5.33
C LEU A 112 -20.68 0.17 5.86
N ARG A 113 -21.52 0.00 6.88
CA ARG A 113 -21.91 -1.32 7.42
C ARG A 113 -23.25 -1.74 6.81
N ASP A 114 -23.28 -2.90 6.15
CA ASP A 114 -24.45 -3.60 5.58
C ASP A 114 -24.52 -4.99 6.23
N PRO A 115 -25.00 -5.12 7.49
CA PRO A 115 -24.86 -6.35 8.27
C PRO A 115 -25.31 -7.61 7.49
N PRO A 116 -24.52 -8.70 7.51
CA PRO A 116 -23.36 -8.96 8.37
C PRO A 116 -22.02 -8.37 7.89
N ARG A 117 -22.00 -7.65 6.76
CA ARG A 117 -20.78 -7.28 6.01
C ARG A 117 -20.51 -5.76 5.96
N TYR A 118 -19.48 -5.38 5.21
CA TYR A 118 -19.12 -3.99 4.91
C TYR A 118 -19.25 -3.67 3.42
N VAL A 119 -19.31 -2.36 3.12
CA VAL A 119 -19.23 -1.80 1.76
C VAL A 119 -18.13 -0.76 1.75
N TYR A 120 -17.13 -0.98 0.91
CA TYR A 120 -15.90 -0.20 0.80
C TYR A 120 -15.92 0.74 -0.41
N TYR A 121 -15.62 2.00 -0.17
CA TYR A 121 -15.59 3.09 -1.14
C TYR A 121 -14.15 3.58 -1.25
N LEU A 122 -13.39 3.02 -2.19
CA LEU A 122 -11.97 3.34 -2.39
C LEU A 122 -11.86 4.73 -3.03
N VAL A 123 -11.25 5.68 -2.34
CA VAL A 123 -11.17 7.07 -2.78
C VAL A 123 -9.93 7.24 -3.67
N THR A 124 -10.06 6.90 -4.95
CA THR A 124 -8.89 6.78 -5.86
C THR A 124 -8.56 8.05 -6.65
N LYS A 125 -9.39 9.11 -6.53
CA LYS A 125 -9.22 10.40 -7.24
C LYS A 125 -9.96 11.55 -6.54
N ASN A 126 -9.55 12.80 -6.78
CA ASN A 126 -10.17 13.95 -6.09
C ASN A 126 -11.57 14.26 -6.64
N SER A 127 -11.75 14.32 -7.97
CA SER A 127 -13.06 14.58 -8.58
C SER A 127 -13.50 13.50 -9.57
N SER A 128 -14.81 13.31 -9.70
CA SER A 128 -15.43 12.31 -10.57
C SER A 128 -14.98 12.39 -12.04
N TYR A 129 -14.59 13.57 -12.54
CA TYR A 129 -14.11 13.77 -13.92
C TYR A 129 -12.64 13.39 -14.17
N GLN A 130 -11.85 13.20 -13.10
CA GLN A 130 -10.45 12.81 -13.22
C GLN A 130 -10.32 11.30 -13.49
N LYS A 131 -9.10 10.85 -13.81
CA LYS A 131 -8.71 9.44 -13.79
C LYS A 131 -7.93 9.17 -12.49
N PRO A 132 -8.08 8.00 -11.86
CA PRO A 132 -7.23 7.61 -10.73
C PRO A 132 -5.82 7.26 -11.21
N THR A 133 -4.86 7.18 -10.28
CA THR A 133 -3.53 6.60 -10.55
C THR A 133 -3.42 5.20 -9.96
N TYR A 134 -2.51 4.38 -10.50
CA TYR A 134 -2.15 3.10 -9.88
C TYR A 134 -1.65 3.26 -8.44
N ALA A 135 -0.95 4.36 -8.12
CA ALA A 135 -0.45 4.63 -6.76
C ALA A 135 -1.59 4.93 -5.77
N ASP A 136 -2.60 5.68 -6.19
CA ASP A 136 -3.74 6.04 -5.33
C ASP A 136 -4.75 4.90 -5.18
N LEU A 137 -4.89 4.06 -6.22
CA LEU A 137 -5.56 2.77 -6.09
C LEU A 137 -4.83 1.86 -5.08
N ARG A 138 -3.51 1.73 -5.17
CA ARG A 138 -2.74 0.86 -4.26
C ARG A 138 -2.90 1.26 -2.79
N LYS A 139 -2.74 2.55 -2.46
CA LYS A 139 -3.01 3.07 -1.10
C LYS A 139 -4.44 2.75 -0.63
N SER A 140 -5.42 2.92 -1.50
CA SER A 140 -6.84 2.66 -1.18
C SER A 140 -7.11 1.16 -0.93
N LEU A 141 -6.38 0.28 -1.61
CA LEU A 141 -6.40 -1.18 -1.38
C LEU A 141 -5.71 -1.55 -0.06
N GLU A 142 -4.59 -0.91 0.27
CA GLU A 142 -3.86 -1.12 1.53
C GLU A 142 -4.72 -0.67 2.74
N ALA A 143 -5.32 0.52 2.69
CA ALA A 143 -6.27 0.99 3.71
C ALA A 143 -7.50 0.08 3.84
N MET A 144 -7.95 -0.55 2.74
CA MET A 144 -9.01 -1.56 2.78
C MET A 144 -8.54 -2.87 3.44
N ARG A 145 -7.31 -3.36 3.15
CA ARG A 145 -6.70 -4.52 3.83
C ARG A 145 -6.58 -4.28 5.33
N GLU A 146 -6.16 -3.10 5.76
CA GLU A 146 -6.07 -2.72 7.18
C GLU A 146 -7.44 -2.80 7.87
N HIS A 147 -8.48 -2.17 7.30
CA HIS A 147 -9.83 -2.24 7.86
C HIS A 147 -10.37 -3.69 7.87
N MET A 148 -10.13 -4.46 6.80
CA MET A 148 -10.55 -5.86 6.70
C MET A 148 -9.91 -6.72 7.79
N ALA A 149 -8.59 -6.59 7.98
CA ALA A 149 -7.86 -7.30 9.02
C ALA A 149 -8.38 -6.96 10.43
N ALA A 150 -8.59 -5.67 10.72
CA ALA A 150 -9.11 -5.21 12.00
C ALA A 150 -10.56 -5.65 12.30
N ASN A 151 -11.33 -6.04 11.27
CA ASN A 151 -12.74 -6.42 11.39
C ASN A 151 -13.04 -7.89 11.04
N GLY A 152 -12.02 -8.74 10.86
CA GLY A 152 -12.19 -10.16 10.53
C GLY A 152 -12.80 -10.44 9.15
N VAL A 153 -12.65 -9.52 8.19
CA VAL A 153 -13.26 -9.62 6.86
C VAL A 153 -12.35 -10.39 5.91
N GLY A 154 -12.56 -11.71 5.82
CA GLY A 154 -11.81 -12.57 4.89
C GLY A 154 -12.28 -12.52 3.43
N LYS A 155 -13.52 -12.07 3.14
CA LYS A 155 -14.12 -12.20 1.80
C LYS A 155 -14.56 -10.88 1.18
N LEU A 156 -14.18 -10.69 -0.08
CA LEU A 156 -14.59 -9.57 -0.93
C LEU A 156 -15.29 -10.04 -2.21
N ALA A 157 -16.31 -9.29 -2.61
CA ALA A 157 -16.82 -9.29 -3.98
C ALA A 157 -16.65 -7.88 -4.58
N ILE A 158 -16.03 -7.78 -5.74
CA ILE A 158 -15.65 -6.51 -6.38
C ILE A 158 -15.95 -6.54 -7.90
N PRO A 159 -16.14 -5.40 -8.57
CA PRO A 159 -16.05 -5.33 -10.03
C PRO A 159 -14.57 -5.30 -10.46
N ARG A 160 -14.30 -5.15 -11.76
CA ARG A 160 -12.97 -4.70 -12.24
C ARG A 160 -12.71 -3.24 -11.84
N ILE A 161 -12.29 -3.03 -10.59
CA ILE A 161 -12.09 -1.72 -9.95
C ILE A 161 -11.03 -0.88 -10.67
N GLY A 162 -11.26 0.42 -10.79
CA GLY A 162 -10.36 1.36 -11.50
C GLY A 162 -10.31 1.21 -13.03
N CYS A 163 -10.95 0.17 -13.60
CA CYS A 163 -11.00 -0.06 -15.03
C CYS A 163 -12.19 0.67 -15.71
N GLY A 164 -12.34 0.48 -17.02
CA GLY A 164 -13.47 1.02 -17.79
C GLY A 164 -13.46 2.55 -17.84
N ILE A 165 -14.45 3.19 -17.21
CA ILE A 165 -14.55 4.66 -17.15
C ILE A 165 -13.32 5.29 -16.47
N ASP A 166 -12.71 4.60 -15.49
CA ASP A 166 -11.51 5.06 -14.80
C ASP A 166 -10.20 4.74 -15.56
N GLY A 167 -10.23 3.82 -16.52
CA GLY A 167 -9.17 3.66 -17.53
C GLY A 167 -7.88 2.96 -17.10
N LEU A 168 -7.79 2.38 -15.89
CA LEU A 168 -6.68 1.50 -15.53
C LEU A 168 -6.79 0.13 -16.21
N GLU A 169 -5.66 -0.52 -16.47
CA GLU A 169 -5.56 -1.81 -17.16
C GLU A 169 -5.80 -2.94 -16.15
N TRP A 170 -6.68 -3.89 -16.50
CA TRP A 170 -7.14 -4.91 -15.55
C TRP A 170 -6.01 -5.80 -15.02
N ASP A 171 -5.08 -6.23 -15.88
CA ASP A 171 -4.02 -7.16 -15.47
C ASP A 171 -3.08 -6.54 -14.42
N LYS A 172 -2.78 -5.24 -14.53
CA LYS A 172 -2.01 -4.47 -13.54
C LYS A 172 -2.78 -4.26 -12.24
N VAL A 173 -4.10 -4.07 -12.30
CA VAL A 173 -4.96 -4.02 -11.11
C VAL A 173 -5.03 -5.39 -10.43
N LYS A 174 -5.09 -6.49 -11.19
CA LYS A 174 -5.12 -7.87 -10.70
C LYS A 174 -3.80 -8.30 -10.07
N GLU A 175 -2.67 -7.92 -10.67
CA GLU A 175 -1.33 -8.05 -10.06
C GLU A 175 -1.25 -7.27 -8.74
N MET A 176 -1.73 -6.01 -8.72
CA MET A 176 -1.77 -5.19 -7.51
C MET A 176 -2.66 -5.76 -6.41
N LEU A 177 -3.82 -6.35 -6.75
CA LEU A 177 -4.67 -7.06 -5.80
C LEU A 177 -3.96 -8.28 -5.19
N ASN A 178 -3.36 -9.13 -6.02
CA ASN A 178 -2.59 -10.28 -5.54
C ASN A 178 -1.35 -9.85 -4.72
N SER A 179 -0.70 -8.73 -5.06
CA SER A 179 0.40 -8.16 -4.26
C SER A 179 -0.08 -7.61 -2.91
N VAL A 180 -1.21 -6.91 -2.85
CA VAL A 180 -1.68 -6.31 -1.59
C VAL A 180 -2.28 -7.38 -0.66
N PHE A 181 -2.92 -8.44 -1.17
CA PHE A 181 -3.66 -9.41 -0.36
C PHE A 181 -3.03 -10.82 -0.27
N GLY A 182 -2.02 -11.15 -1.09
CA GLY A 182 -1.41 -12.48 -1.15
C GLY A 182 -0.20 -12.72 -0.22
N GLU A 183 0.27 -11.72 0.51
CA GLU A 183 1.53 -11.80 1.29
C GLU A 183 1.43 -12.62 2.60
N GLU A 184 0.24 -13.07 2.99
CA GLU A 184 0.00 -13.82 4.24
C GLU A 184 -0.39 -15.28 3.95
N ASP A 185 0.54 -16.03 3.39
CA ASP A 185 0.40 -17.47 3.08
C ASP A 185 0.70 -18.32 4.33
N THR A 186 -0.25 -18.37 5.28
CA THR A 186 -0.10 -19.05 6.57
C THR A 186 -0.40 -20.55 6.51
N GLY A 187 -0.11 -21.22 5.38
CA GLY A 187 -0.12 -22.68 5.24
C GLY A 187 -1.47 -23.39 5.24
N ASP A 188 -2.58 -22.68 5.51
CA ASP A 188 -3.95 -23.21 5.62
C ASP A 188 -4.92 -22.43 4.71
N GLY A 189 -4.49 -22.22 3.46
CA GLY A 189 -5.15 -21.34 2.49
C GLY A 189 -4.83 -19.86 2.68
N GLY A 190 -4.99 -19.08 1.61
CA GLY A 190 -4.75 -17.64 1.63
C GLY A 190 -5.79 -16.90 2.48
N LYS A 191 -5.33 -15.99 3.34
CA LYS A 191 -6.13 -15.22 4.32
C LYS A 191 -7.33 -14.47 3.73
N TYR A 192 -7.31 -14.15 2.43
CA TYR A 192 -8.36 -13.38 1.76
C TYR A 192 -8.87 -14.06 0.49
N GLU A 193 -10.20 -14.11 0.32
CA GLU A 193 -10.87 -14.49 -0.93
C GLU A 193 -11.37 -13.22 -1.64
N ILE A 194 -10.92 -12.98 -2.87
CA ILE A 194 -11.35 -11.83 -3.69
C ILE A 194 -12.05 -12.34 -4.95
N VAL A 195 -13.35 -12.09 -5.04
CA VAL A 195 -14.21 -12.51 -6.15
C VAL A 195 -14.49 -11.31 -7.05
N VAL A 196 -13.95 -11.33 -8.26
CA VAL A 196 -14.17 -10.30 -9.27
C VAL A 196 -15.36 -10.70 -10.12
N TYR A 197 -16.42 -9.89 -10.06
CA TYR A 197 -17.62 -10.04 -10.87
C TYR A 197 -17.45 -9.26 -12.18
N ASN A 198 -17.27 -10.02 -13.26
CA ASN A 198 -17.34 -9.53 -14.63
C ASN A 198 -18.82 -9.35 -15.01
N PHE A 199 -19.15 -8.16 -15.53
CA PHE A 199 -20.52 -7.82 -15.90
C PHE A 199 -20.87 -8.41 -17.28
N VAL A 200 -21.77 -9.38 -17.30
CA VAL A 200 -22.42 -9.87 -18.52
C VAL A 200 -23.63 -8.97 -18.82
N PRO A 201 -23.66 -8.23 -19.94
CA PRO A 201 -24.87 -7.55 -20.40
C PRO A 201 -25.97 -8.57 -20.69
N LYS A 202 -27.21 -8.23 -20.31
CA LYS A 202 -28.44 -8.93 -20.71
C LYS A 202 -29.18 -8.11 -21.75
#